data_AF-A0A1B8R6I7-F1
#
_entry.id   AF-A0A1B8R6I7-F1
#
_cell.length_a   1.000
_cell.length_b   1.000
_cell.length_c   1.000
_cell.angle_alpha   90.00
_cell.angle_beta   90.00
_cell.angle_gamma   90.00
#
_symmetry.space_group_name_H-M   'P 1'
#
loop_
_entity.id
_entity.type
_entity.pdbx_description
1 polymer ?
#
loop_
_entity_poly.entity_id
_entity_poly.type
_entity_poly.pdbx_seq_one_letter_code
_entity_poly.pdbx_strand_id
1 'polypeptide(L)'
;MQKTTAVGLAALIATYFLGGMSARHEIFPWPQLSALRKMVGGEKPAAPSRYTFDDKERLIGDESKTLVNCPTQTDRTAVLLILGQSNAANDGGQRHRSDYGARVVNAFDKRCYIAASPLLGSTDTKGEYWTLLANNLIASGQYDSVILAPLAYSGSEVARWATGGDINPVLVDTVKELRDSGYRITSVLWVQGEKDLVIGTTAEAYQERFMSMVDTLRQDGVEAPVYISIASKCLEPSNGGFKEHIPDNAIVRAQLALSKSGHGIREGVNSDELLDGEDRYDDCHIGGTGAEKVSRAWMNLLRGDVYLESSR
;
A
#
# COMPACT_ATOMS: atom_id res chain seq x y z
N MET A 1 37.66 -2.61 53.39
CA MET A 1 37.91 -3.87 52.64
C MET A 1 36.76 -4.87 52.71
N GLN A 2 36.23 -5.25 53.88
CA GLN A 2 35.17 -6.27 53.98
C GLN A 2 33.84 -5.90 53.30
N LYS A 3 33.43 -4.62 53.33
CA LYS A 3 32.17 -4.17 52.70
C LYS A 3 32.22 -4.22 51.16
N THR A 4 33.36 -3.84 50.58
CA THR A 4 33.57 -3.87 49.12
C THR A 4 33.66 -5.29 48.57
N THR A 5 34.26 -6.23 49.31
CA THR A 5 34.28 -7.65 48.92
C THR A 5 32.91 -8.30 49.02
N ALA A 6 32.10 -7.96 50.03
CA ALA A 6 30.74 -8.47 50.16
C ALA A 6 29.82 -8.00 49.02
N VAL A 7 29.92 -6.73 48.62
CA VAL A 7 29.18 -6.18 47.47
C VAL A 7 29.60 -6.84 46.15
N GLY A 8 30.91 -7.05 45.95
CA GLY A 8 31.42 -7.74 44.77
C GLY A 8 30.94 -9.19 44.66
N LEU A 9 30.92 -9.92 45.79
CA LEU A 9 30.43 -11.29 45.82
C LEU A 9 28.92 -11.39 45.54
N ALA A 10 28.13 -10.47 46.10
CA ALA A 10 26.70 -10.42 45.83
C ALA A 10 26.39 -10.11 44.35
N ALA A 11 27.16 -9.22 43.72
CA ALA A 11 27.01 -8.90 42.31
C ALA A 11 27.33 -10.10 41.39
N LEU A 12 28.38 -10.87 41.71
CA LEU A 12 28.77 -12.07 40.98
C LEU A 12 27.71 -13.18 41.08
N ILE A 13 27.14 -13.38 42.27
CA ILE A 13 26.06 -14.33 42.49
C ILE A 13 24.83 -13.92 41.68
N ALA A 14 24.44 -12.65 41.73
CA ALA A 14 23.30 -12.14 40.97
C ALA A 14 23.49 -12.31 39.45
N THR A 15 24.68 -12.03 38.91
CA THR A 15 24.97 -12.23 37.48
C THR A 15 24.96 -13.70 37.07
N TYR A 16 25.50 -14.60 37.91
CA TYR A 16 25.47 -16.04 37.65
C TYR A 16 24.03 -16.60 37.64
N PHE A 17 23.20 -16.21 38.61
CA PHE A 17 21.79 -16.61 38.64
C PHE A 17 20.99 -16.04 37.47
N LEU A 18 21.21 -14.77 37.12
CA LEU A 18 20.53 -14.15 35.99
C LEU A 18 20.90 -14.84 34.68
N GLY A 19 22.20 -15.15 34.47
CA GLY A 19 22.68 -15.89 33.31
C GLY A 19 22.13 -17.31 33.23
N GLY A 20 22.10 -18.04 34.35
CA GLY A 20 21.54 -19.39 34.42
C GLY A 20 20.03 -19.41 34.14
N MET A 21 19.27 -18.44 34.64
CA MET A 21 17.84 -18.30 34.36
C MET A 21 17.58 -17.91 32.91
N SER A 22 18.33 -16.95 32.35
CA SER A 22 18.25 -16.57 30.94
C SER A 22 18.53 -17.74 30.01
N ALA A 23 19.55 -18.56 30.30
CA ALA A 23 19.86 -19.76 29.51
C ALA A 23 18.77 -20.84 29.63
N ARG A 24 18.23 -21.07 30.83
CA ARG A 24 17.19 -22.07 31.08
C ARG A 24 15.85 -21.74 30.40
N HIS A 25 15.53 -20.46 30.26
CA HIS A 25 14.26 -20.00 29.71
C HIS A 25 14.37 -19.46 28.28
N GLU A 26 15.56 -19.51 27.67
CA GLU A 26 15.86 -18.90 26.36
C GLU A 26 15.53 -17.39 26.29
N ILE A 27 15.46 -16.72 27.46
CA ILE A 27 15.17 -15.30 27.57
C ILE A 27 16.50 -14.55 27.56
N PHE A 28 16.94 -14.15 26.36
CA PHE A 28 18.07 -13.23 26.25
C PHE A 28 17.66 -11.86 26.82
N PRO A 29 18.42 -11.27 27.76
CA PRO A 29 18.04 -10.03 28.44
C PRO A 29 18.28 -8.78 27.57
N TRP A 30 17.84 -8.85 26.30
CA TRP A 30 17.99 -7.77 25.33
C TRP A 30 17.36 -6.45 25.80
N PRO A 31 16.15 -6.43 26.41
CA PRO A 31 15.57 -5.18 26.90
C PRO A 31 16.43 -4.51 27.97
N GLN A 32 16.97 -5.29 28.92
CA GLN A 32 17.81 -4.79 30.01
C GLN A 32 19.17 -4.31 29.50
N LEU A 33 19.79 -5.06 28.57
CA LEU A 33 21.05 -4.67 27.94
C LEU A 33 20.90 -3.44 27.05
N SER A 34 19.78 -3.33 26.33
CA SER A 34 19.42 -2.16 25.53
C SER A 34 19.21 -0.93 26.41
N ALA A 35 18.48 -1.06 27.53
CA ALA A 35 18.29 0.01 28.50
C ALA A 35 19.61 0.45 29.14
N LEU A 36 20.48 -0.49 29.51
CA LEU A 36 21.81 -0.19 30.05
C LEU A 36 22.69 0.51 29.00
N ARG A 37 22.64 0.08 27.74
CA ARG A 37 23.34 0.72 26.62
C ARG A 37 22.87 2.16 26.42
N LYS A 38 21.55 2.41 26.51
CA LYS A 38 20.98 3.77 26.44
C LYS A 38 21.42 4.64 27.62
N MET A 39 21.45 4.09 28.84
CA MET A 39 21.90 4.81 30.04
C MET A 39 23.40 5.14 30.03
N VAL A 40 24.26 4.21 29.58
CA VAL A 40 25.72 4.37 29.65
C VAL A 40 26.29 5.07 28.41
N GLY A 41 25.72 4.83 27.23
CA GLY A 41 26.26 5.31 25.95
C GLY A 41 25.59 6.56 25.39
N GLY A 42 24.52 7.05 26.01
CA GLY A 42 23.64 8.07 25.43
C GLY A 42 22.85 7.54 24.22
N GLU A 43 21.73 8.20 23.90
CA GLU A 43 20.97 7.87 22.70
C GLU A 43 21.69 8.50 21.50
N LYS A 44 22.50 7.71 20.79
CA LYS A 44 22.98 8.14 19.47
C LYS A 44 21.74 8.41 18.61
N PRO A 45 21.63 9.57 17.96
CA PRO A 45 20.56 9.78 16.99
C PRO A 45 20.60 8.61 16.01
N ALA A 46 19.43 8.03 15.73
CA ALA A 46 19.33 6.96 14.75
C ALA A 46 20.00 7.45 13.46
N ALA A 47 20.78 6.56 12.81
CA ALA A 47 21.32 6.89 11.51
C ALA A 47 20.17 7.35 10.60
N PRO A 48 20.36 8.39 9.78
CA PRO A 48 19.31 8.87 8.90
C PRO A 48 18.79 7.72 8.05
N SER A 49 17.46 7.59 7.99
CA SER A 49 16.81 6.60 7.14
C SER A 49 17.11 6.93 5.68
N ARG A 50 17.29 5.90 4.83
CA ARG A 50 17.36 6.06 3.37
C ARG A 50 16.04 6.58 2.77
N TYR A 51 14.97 6.55 3.55
CA TYR A 51 13.63 6.97 3.14
C TYR A 51 13.31 8.37 3.67
N THR A 52 12.66 9.16 2.83
CA THR A 52 12.12 10.48 3.20
C THR A 52 10.60 10.43 3.11
N PHE A 53 9.92 10.97 4.12
CA PHE A 53 8.46 11.05 4.19
C PHE A 53 7.99 12.51 4.25
N ASP A 54 6.79 12.77 3.73
CA ASP A 54 6.13 14.06 3.94
C ASP A 54 5.41 14.14 5.29
N ASP A 55 4.74 15.26 5.54
CA ASP A 55 3.98 15.54 6.78
C ASP A 55 2.79 14.59 7.00
N LYS A 56 2.40 13.84 5.97
CA LYS A 56 1.31 12.86 5.99
C LYS A 56 1.82 11.42 5.91
N GLU A 57 3.11 11.22 6.20
CA GLU A 57 3.79 9.91 6.25
C GLU A 57 3.87 9.18 4.90
N ARG A 58 3.65 9.88 3.79
CA ARG A 58 3.81 9.32 2.45
C ARG A 58 5.29 9.22 2.11
N LEU A 59 5.73 8.10 1.53
CA LEU A 59 7.08 7.94 1.05
C LEU A 59 7.31 8.84 -0.17
N ILE A 60 8.13 9.86 -0.01
CA ILE A 60 8.45 10.85 -1.07
C ILE A 60 9.88 10.74 -1.59
N GLY A 61 10.74 9.98 -0.91
CA GLY A 61 12.13 9.78 -1.32
C GLY A 61 12.69 8.45 -0.85
N ASP A 62 13.51 7.84 -1.71
CA ASP A 62 14.33 6.66 -1.41
C ASP A 62 15.63 6.80 -2.21
N GLU A 63 16.77 6.84 -1.52
CA GLU A 63 18.11 7.01 -2.12
C GLU A 63 18.49 5.91 -3.13
N SER A 64 17.82 4.76 -3.11
CA SER A 64 18.05 3.65 -4.04
C SER A 64 17.28 3.76 -5.36
N LYS A 65 16.43 4.78 -5.52
CA LYS A 65 15.60 4.95 -6.72
C LYS A 65 16.43 5.34 -7.95
N THR A 66 16.20 4.64 -9.06
CA THR A 66 16.86 4.95 -10.33
C THR A 66 15.99 5.92 -11.15
N LEU A 67 16.37 7.19 -11.16
CA LEU A 67 15.74 8.23 -11.98
C LEU A 67 15.94 7.94 -13.48
N VAL A 68 14.87 8.09 -14.26
CA VAL A 68 14.88 7.93 -15.72
C VAL A 68 14.04 9.02 -16.38
N ASN A 69 14.23 9.22 -17.68
CA ASN A 69 13.30 10.05 -18.45
C ASN A 69 11.91 9.42 -18.42
N CYS A 70 10.90 10.24 -18.15
CA CYS A 70 9.51 9.82 -18.20
C CYS A 70 9.16 9.30 -19.61
N PRO A 71 8.67 8.05 -19.75
CA PRO A 71 8.27 7.53 -21.06
C PRO A 71 7.16 8.37 -21.67
N THR A 72 7.26 8.68 -22.96
CA THR A 72 6.16 9.32 -23.68
C THR A 72 4.95 8.41 -23.72
N GLN A 73 3.78 8.94 -23.38
CA GLN A 73 2.55 8.18 -23.46
C GLN A 73 2.14 7.96 -24.92
N THR A 74 1.79 6.71 -25.24
CA THR A 74 1.19 6.27 -26.50
C THR A 74 -0.12 5.55 -26.21
N ASP A 75 -0.84 5.13 -27.25
CA ASP A 75 -2.06 4.31 -27.09
C ASP A 75 -1.78 2.94 -26.46
N ARG A 76 -0.52 2.50 -26.45
CA ARG A 76 -0.04 1.26 -25.81
C ARG A 76 0.65 1.52 -24.46
N THR A 77 0.42 2.68 -23.85
CA THR A 77 0.92 3.01 -22.51
C THR A 77 -0.22 2.92 -21.49
N ALA A 78 -0.05 2.11 -20.45
CA ALA A 78 -0.95 2.14 -19.29
C ALA A 78 -0.49 3.21 -18.30
N VAL A 79 -1.38 4.09 -17.86
CA VAL A 79 -1.13 5.04 -16.78
C VAL A 79 -2.11 4.72 -15.64
N LEU A 80 -1.59 4.06 -14.61
CA LEU A 80 -2.37 3.52 -13.51
C LEU A 80 -2.30 4.47 -12.32
N LEU A 81 -3.41 5.17 -12.04
CA LEU A 81 -3.59 5.89 -10.78
C LEU A 81 -4.07 4.89 -9.73
N ILE A 82 -3.24 4.62 -8.73
CA ILE A 82 -3.51 3.60 -7.71
C ILE A 82 -3.90 4.29 -6.42
N LEU A 83 -5.10 4.02 -5.93
CA LEU A 83 -5.72 4.68 -4.79
C LEU A 83 -6.15 3.67 -3.74
N GLY A 84 -6.16 4.09 -2.47
CA GLY A 84 -6.76 3.33 -1.38
C GLY A 84 -5.91 3.28 -0.13
N GLN A 85 -6.01 2.17 0.62
CA GLN A 85 -5.33 2.00 1.91
C GLN A 85 -4.13 1.06 1.85
N SER A 86 -3.80 0.36 2.95
CA SER A 86 -2.58 -0.45 3.07
C SER A 86 -2.43 -1.49 1.95
N ASN A 87 -3.50 -2.19 1.57
CA ASN A 87 -3.48 -3.15 0.45
C ASN A 87 -3.36 -2.51 -0.94
N ALA A 88 -3.39 -1.17 -1.06
CA ALA A 88 -2.92 -0.42 -2.23
C ALA A 88 -1.57 0.27 -2.03
N ALA A 89 -1.13 0.47 -0.78
CA ALA A 89 0.11 1.11 -0.40
C ALA A 89 1.30 0.13 -0.42
N ASN A 90 2.41 0.50 0.23
CA ASN A 90 3.61 -0.33 0.31
C ASN A 90 3.57 -1.35 1.46
N ASP A 91 2.39 -1.87 1.83
CA ASP A 91 2.24 -2.85 2.92
C ASP A 91 2.33 -4.31 2.48
N GLY A 92 2.54 -4.59 1.18
CA GLY A 92 2.69 -5.94 0.67
C GLY A 92 3.90 -6.67 1.25
N GLY A 93 3.79 -7.98 1.44
CA GLY A 93 4.84 -8.79 2.05
C GLY A 93 6.10 -8.97 1.19
N GLN A 94 6.00 -8.65 -0.11
CA GLN A 94 7.04 -8.93 -1.12
C GLN A 94 7.36 -7.69 -1.91
N ARG A 95 8.66 -7.45 -2.10
CA ARG A 95 9.16 -6.39 -2.96
C ARG A 95 9.32 -6.90 -4.38
N HIS A 96 8.94 -6.04 -5.31
CA HIS A 96 9.05 -6.28 -6.73
C HIS A 96 9.90 -5.21 -7.39
N ARG A 97 10.36 -5.50 -8.60
CA ARG A 97 11.07 -4.53 -9.46
C ARG A 97 10.68 -4.76 -10.90
N SER A 98 10.83 -3.73 -11.72
CA SER A 98 10.62 -3.81 -13.15
C SER A 98 11.56 -4.85 -13.77
N ASP A 99 10.98 -5.83 -14.48
CA ASP A 99 11.72 -6.77 -15.33
C ASP A 99 12.05 -6.15 -16.69
N TYR A 100 11.48 -4.96 -16.98
CA TYR A 100 11.55 -4.27 -18.26
C TYR A 100 12.20 -2.89 -18.17
N GLY A 101 12.94 -2.62 -17.07
CA GLY A 101 13.62 -1.35 -16.83
C GLY A 101 12.69 -0.14 -16.96
N ALA A 102 13.12 0.86 -17.73
CA ALA A 102 12.40 2.13 -17.93
C ALA A 102 11.06 2.01 -18.67
N ARG A 103 10.64 0.81 -19.08
CA ARG A 103 9.28 0.57 -19.60
C ARG A 103 8.24 0.45 -18.49
N VAL A 104 8.64 0.16 -17.26
CA VAL A 104 7.76 0.19 -16.09
C VAL A 104 8.34 1.17 -15.09
N VAL A 105 7.65 2.28 -14.88
CA VAL A 105 8.13 3.37 -14.03
C VAL A 105 7.14 3.74 -12.95
N ASN A 106 7.66 4.21 -11.83
CA ASN A 106 6.92 4.91 -10.79
C ASN A 106 7.00 6.41 -11.07
N ALA A 107 5.87 7.02 -11.39
CA ALA A 107 5.75 8.47 -11.55
C ALA A 107 5.41 9.11 -10.21
N PHE A 108 6.21 10.09 -9.79
CA PHE A 108 6.01 10.84 -8.55
C PHE A 108 6.71 12.20 -8.65
N ASP A 109 6.04 13.28 -8.23
CA ASP A 109 6.59 14.64 -8.23
C ASP A 109 7.20 15.03 -9.59
N LYS A 110 6.40 14.81 -10.64
CA LYS A 110 6.72 15.08 -12.06
C LYS A 110 8.01 14.39 -12.57
N ARG A 111 8.49 13.37 -11.85
CA ARG A 111 9.68 12.56 -12.18
C ARG A 111 9.30 11.10 -12.31
N CYS A 112 10.11 10.35 -13.04
CA CYS A 112 9.91 8.92 -13.25
C CYS A 112 11.12 8.13 -12.77
N TYR A 113 10.85 7.06 -12.04
CA TYR A 113 11.86 6.14 -11.52
C TYR A 113 11.58 4.75 -12.06
N ILE A 114 12.60 3.95 -12.36
CA ILE A 114 12.38 2.53 -12.66
C ILE A 114 11.62 1.92 -11.48
N ALA A 115 10.47 1.29 -11.75
CA ALA A 115 9.61 0.78 -10.70
C ALA A 115 10.36 -0.28 -9.88
N ALA A 116 10.43 -0.06 -8.57
CA ALA A 116 10.99 -0.96 -7.59
C ALA A 116 10.36 -0.63 -6.25
N SER A 117 9.83 -1.63 -5.55
CA SER A 117 9.20 -1.41 -4.26
C SER A 117 10.22 -0.98 -3.20
N PRO A 118 9.83 -0.14 -2.22
CA PRO A 118 8.51 0.50 -2.08
C PRO A 118 8.33 1.63 -3.11
N LEU A 119 7.13 1.81 -3.66
CA LEU A 119 6.83 2.90 -4.61
C LEU A 119 6.70 4.24 -3.87
N LEU A 120 7.20 5.30 -4.48
CA LEU A 120 6.99 6.67 -4.02
C LEU A 120 5.52 7.06 -4.28
N GLY A 121 4.95 7.86 -3.38
CA GLY A 121 3.56 8.30 -3.45
C GLY A 121 2.60 7.54 -2.53
N SER A 122 3.07 6.49 -1.85
CA SER A 122 2.28 5.76 -0.84
C SER A 122 2.96 5.71 0.52
N THR A 123 2.19 5.43 1.56
CA THR A 123 2.72 5.12 2.89
C THR A 123 3.43 3.77 2.94
N ASP A 124 4.16 3.54 4.05
CA ASP A 124 4.99 2.36 4.33
C ASP A 124 6.20 2.19 3.39
N THR A 125 7.05 1.21 3.69
CA THR A 125 8.30 0.92 2.98
C THR A 125 8.54 -0.56 2.69
N LYS A 126 7.56 -1.45 2.90
CA LYS A 126 7.68 -2.88 2.56
C LYS A 126 7.61 -3.06 1.04
N GLY A 127 6.58 -3.74 0.54
CA GLY A 127 6.40 -4.17 -0.83
C GLY A 127 5.04 -3.81 -1.40
N GLU A 128 4.83 -4.04 -2.69
CA GLU A 128 3.53 -3.83 -3.34
C GLU A 128 3.44 -4.68 -4.61
N TYR A 129 2.24 -5.08 -5.01
CA TYR A 129 2.02 -5.97 -6.16
C TYR A 129 1.73 -5.22 -7.48
N TRP A 130 1.71 -3.90 -7.49
CA TRP A 130 1.49 -3.09 -8.69
C TRP A 130 2.67 -3.15 -9.65
N THR A 131 3.90 -3.21 -9.14
CA THR A 131 5.08 -3.48 -9.98
C THR A 131 4.99 -4.86 -10.63
N LEU A 132 4.51 -5.88 -9.90
CA LEU A 132 4.26 -7.21 -10.46
C LEU A 132 3.15 -7.19 -11.53
N LEU A 133 2.04 -6.49 -11.26
CA LEU A 133 0.98 -6.26 -12.25
C LEU A 133 1.55 -5.62 -13.52
N ALA A 134 2.37 -4.58 -13.39
CA ALA A 134 2.95 -3.89 -14.52
C ALA A 134 3.90 -4.78 -15.35
N ASN A 135 4.73 -5.60 -14.70
CA ASN A 135 5.53 -6.61 -15.40
C ASN A 135 4.63 -7.57 -16.19
N ASN A 136 3.56 -8.07 -15.56
CA ASN A 136 2.61 -8.98 -16.22
C ASN A 136 1.90 -8.32 -17.42
N LEU A 137 1.53 -7.03 -17.30
CA LEU A 137 0.92 -6.26 -18.39
C LEU A 137 1.86 -6.12 -19.60
N ILE A 138 3.14 -5.83 -19.37
CA ILE A 138 4.15 -5.80 -20.43
C ILE A 138 4.38 -7.21 -21.02
N ALA A 139 4.54 -8.21 -20.17
CA ALA A 139 4.77 -9.60 -20.57
C ALA A 139 3.64 -10.16 -21.45
N SER A 140 2.40 -9.73 -21.20
CA SER A 140 1.23 -10.10 -22.00
C SER A 140 1.25 -9.58 -23.44
N GLY A 141 2.14 -8.61 -23.74
CA GLY A 141 2.20 -7.93 -25.03
C GLY A 141 1.12 -6.87 -25.25
N GLN A 142 0.27 -6.61 -24.25
CA GLN A 142 -0.80 -5.61 -24.35
C GLN A 142 -0.26 -4.18 -24.34
N TYR A 143 0.71 -3.90 -23.46
CA TYR A 143 1.27 -2.57 -23.27
C TYR A 143 2.77 -2.55 -23.59
N ASP A 144 3.22 -1.42 -24.12
CA ASP A 144 4.64 -1.17 -24.38
C ASP A 144 5.29 -0.49 -23.17
N SER A 145 4.53 0.27 -22.39
CA SER A 145 4.98 0.88 -21.14
C SER A 145 3.86 0.93 -20.10
N VAL A 146 4.24 0.93 -18.82
CA VAL A 146 3.32 1.10 -17.69
C VAL A 146 3.88 2.17 -16.76
N ILE A 147 3.05 3.18 -16.48
CA ILE A 147 3.31 4.25 -15.54
C ILE A 147 2.48 3.97 -14.29
N LEU A 148 3.14 3.74 -13.16
CA LEU A 148 2.54 3.54 -11.85
C LEU A 148 2.57 4.87 -11.08
N ALA A 149 1.39 5.41 -10.79
CA ALA A 149 1.22 6.63 -10.01
C ALA A 149 0.40 6.31 -8.76
N PRO A 150 1.04 5.78 -7.70
CA PRO A 150 0.32 5.44 -6.50
C PRO A 150 0.14 6.65 -5.58
N LEU A 151 -1.05 6.73 -5.00
CA LEU A 151 -1.42 7.59 -3.91
C LEU A 151 -2.26 6.74 -2.97
N ALA A 152 -1.65 6.12 -1.97
CA ALA A 152 -2.36 5.25 -1.03
C ALA A 152 -1.86 5.46 0.41
N TYR A 153 -2.79 5.44 1.36
CA TYR A 153 -2.54 5.76 2.77
C TYR A 153 -3.03 4.63 3.68
N SER A 154 -2.10 3.96 4.32
CA SER A 154 -2.36 2.86 5.25
C SER A 154 -3.34 3.31 6.34
N GLY A 155 -4.39 2.51 6.55
CA GLY A 155 -5.43 2.80 7.54
C GLY A 155 -6.37 3.96 7.21
N SER A 156 -6.36 4.53 6.00
CA SER A 156 -7.33 5.57 5.61
C SER A 156 -8.73 4.99 5.37
N GLU A 157 -9.74 5.60 5.98
CA GLU A 157 -11.15 5.44 5.63
C GLU A 157 -11.54 6.30 4.41
N VAL A 158 -12.61 5.92 3.71
CA VAL A 158 -13.12 6.60 2.50
C VAL A 158 -13.46 8.08 2.74
N ALA A 159 -13.79 8.47 3.98
CA ALA A 159 -14.09 9.86 4.32
C ALA A 159 -12.91 10.80 4.11
N ARG A 160 -11.67 10.32 4.28
CA ARG A 160 -10.45 11.12 4.05
C ARG A 160 -10.22 11.45 2.57
N TRP A 161 -10.82 10.66 1.69
CA TRP A 161 -10.72 10.78 0.23
C TRP A 161 -11.84 11.62 -0.38
N ALA A 162 -12.97 11.75 0.29
CA ALA A 162 -14.08 12.60 -0.12
C ALA A 162 -13.74 14.09 0.02
N THR A 163 -14.53 14.96 -0.61
CA THR A 163 -14.39 16.41 -0.46
C THR A 163 -14.44 16.81 1.02
N GLY A 164 -13.46 17.61 1.46
CA GLY A 164 -13.29 18.00 2.87
C GLY A 164 -12.43 17.04 3.70
N GLY A 165 -12.11 15.86 3.16
CA GLY A 165 -11.09 14.96 3.71
C GLY A 165 -9.67 15.48 3.45
N ASP A 166 -8.72 15.07 4.27
CA ASP A 166 -7.34 15.57 4.25
C ASP A 166 -6.47 14.97 3.12
N ILE A 167 -6.88 13.85 2.54
CA ILE A 167 -6.21 13.22 1.39
C ILE A 167 -6.75 13.78 0.07
N ASN A 168 -8.00 14.26 0.03
CA ASN A 168 -8.64 14.75 -1.19
C ASN A 168 -7.84 15.88 -1.89
N PRO A 169 -7.29 16.90 -1.20
CA PRO A 169 -6.40 17.87 -1.85
C PRO A 169 -5.14 17.25 -2.46
N VAL A 170 -4.57 16.22 -1.82
CA VAL A 170 -3.39 15.51 -2.33
C VAL A 170 -3.73 14.71 -3.59
N LEU A 171 -4.96 14.19 -3.68
CA LEU A 171 -5.48 13.55 -4.89
C LEU A 171 -5.54 14.54 -6.06
N VAL A 172 -6.10 15.73 -5.83
CA VAL A 172 -6.15 16.82 -6.83
C VAL A 172 -4.75 17.18 -7.32
N ASP A 173 -3.81 17.38 -6.39
CA ASP A 173 -2.41 17.70 -6.72
C ASP A 173 -1.76 16.57 -7.53
N THR A 174 -1.98 15.31 -7.16
CA THR A 174 -1.42 14.15 -7.86
C THR A 174 -1.94 14.05 -9.30
N VAL A 175 -3.25 14.24 -9.51
CA VAL A 175 -3.86 14.26 -10.84
C VAL A 175 -3.29 15.41 -11.68
N LYS A 176 -3.16 16.59 -11.08
CA LYS A 176 -2.56 17.75 -11.75
C LYS A 176 -1.11 17.52 -12.13
N GLU A 177 -0.30 16.91 -11.26
CA GLU A 177 1.10 16.58 -11.56
C GLU A 177 1.24 15.62 -12.75
N LEU A 178 0.39 14.59 -12.82
CA LEU A 178 0.36 13.66 -13.95
C LEU A 178 -0.01 14.40 -15.25
N ARG A 179 -1.06 15.23 -15.21
CA ARG A 179 -1.49 16.04 -16.36
C ARG A 179 -0.40 17.01 -16.82
N ASP A 180 0.23 17.73 -15.89
CA ASP A 180 1.34 18.64 -16.16
C ASP A 180 2.57 17.92 -16.74
N SER A 181 2.72 16.63 -16.45
CA SER A 181 3.76 15.75 -17.01
C SER A 181 3.38 15.15 -18.37
N GLY A 182 2.21 15.53 -18.92
CA GLY A 182 1.71 15.03 -20.20
C GLY A 182 1.05 13.65 -20.14
N TYR A 183 0.74 13.15 -18.93
CA TYR A 183 0.07 11.88 -18.75
C TYR A 183 -1.45 12.04 -18.64
N ARG A 184 -2.17 11.27 -19.45
CA ARG A 184 -3.60 10.97 -19.30
C ARG A 184 -3.74 9.64 -18.57
N ILE A 185 -4.38 9.65 -17.41
CA ILE A 185 -4.69 8.43 -16.65
C ILE A 185 -5.54 7.51 -17.52
N THR A 186 -5.20 6.21 -17.59
CA THR A 186 -5.94 5.21 -18.36
C THR A 186 -6.86 4.38 -17.47
N SER A 187 -6.46 4.19 -16.20
CA SER A 187 -7.24 3.43 -15.21
C SER A 187 -7.01 3.99 -13.81
N VAL A 188 -8.08 4.11 -13.03
CA VAL A 188 -8.00 4.37 -11.59
C VAL A 188 -8.31 3.07 -10.85
N LEU A 189 -7.40 2.60 -10.00
CA LEU A 189 -7.54 1.35 -9.26
C LEU A 189 -7.76 1.68 -7.78
N TRP A 190 -8.93 1.35 -7.24
CA TRP A 190 -9.30 1.64 -5.86
C TRP A 190 -9.33 0.37 -5.01
N VAL A 191 -8.44 0.28 -4.01
CA VAL A 191 -8.39 -0.83 -3.05
C VAL A 191 -8.47 -0.29 -1.62
N GLN A 192 -9.69 -0.22 -1.11
CA GLN A 192 -9.99 0.25 0.23
C GLN A 192 -11.36 -0.24 0.70
N GLY A 193 -11.48 -0.45 2.00
CA GLY A 193 -12.76 -0.71 2.67
C GLY A 193 -12.61 -1.37 4.03
N GLU A 194 -11.45 -1.98 4.31
CA GLU A 194 -11.19 -2.69 5.57
C GLU A 194 -11.31 -1.74 6.77
N LYS A 195 -10.79 -0.50 6.65
CA LYS A 195 -10.91 0.49 7.73
C LYS A 195 -12.37 0.88 8.00
N ASP A 196 -13.15 1.09 6.93
CA ASP A 196 -14.56 1.49 7.02
C ASP A 196 -15.43 0.40 7.64
N LEU A 197 -15.13 -0.87 7.36
CA LEU A 197 -15.80 -1.99 8.01
C LEU A 197 -15.55 -1.97 9.52
N VAL A 198 -14.29 -1.74 9.93
CA VAL A 198 -13.87 -1.73 11.33
C VAL A 198 -14.54 -0.61 12.13
N ILE A 199 -14.65 0.59 11.55
CA ILE A 199 -15.25 1.75 12.23
C ILE A 199 -16.77 1.81 12.10
N GLY A 200 -17.39 0.84 11.40
CA GLY A 200 -18.84 0.74 11.28
C GLY A 200 -19.47 1.75 10.32
N THR A 201 -18.76 2.15 9.26
CA THR A 201 -19.35 2.99 8.20
C THR A 201 -20.53 2.28 7.54
N THR A 202 -21.65 2.98 7.36
CA THR A 202 -22.83 2.41 6.69
C THR A 202 -22.59 2.30 5.18
N ALA A 203 -23.37 1.45 4.50
CA ALA A 203 -23.25 1.26 3.06
C ALA A 203 -23.54 2.57 2.31
N GLU A 204 -24.50 3.35 2.78
CA GLU A 204 -24.91 4.62 2.19
C GLU A 204 -23.81 5.68 2.36
N ALA A 205 -23.24 5.81 3.56
CA ALA A 205 -22.16 6.75 3.82
C ALA A 205 -20.90 6.40 3.02
N TYR A 206 -20.57 5.12 2.88
CA TYR A 206 -19.46 4.69 2.05
C TYR A 206 -19.70 5.06 0.58
N GLN A 207 -20.89 4.78 0.04
CA GLN A 207 -21.26 5.13 -1.34
C GLN A 207 -21.18 6.64 -1.60
N GLU A 208 -21.75 7.45 -0.72
CA GLU A 208 -21.73 8.91 -0.84
C GLU A 208 -20.29 9.45 -0.87
N ARG A 209 -19.45 9.01 0.07
CA ARG A 209 -18.05 9.46 0.18
C ARG A 209 -17.20 8.99 -1.00
N PHE A 210 -17.39 7.75 -1.44
CA PHE A 210 -16.72 7.22 -2.63
C PHE A 210 -17.11 8.03 -3.87
N MET A 211 -18.41 8.28 -4.07
CA MET A 211 -18.88 9.08 -5.20
C MET A 211 -18.36 10.52 -5.14
N SER A 212 -18.26 11.14 -3.95
CA SER A 212 -17.63 12.45 -3.79
C SER A 212 -16.16 12.47 -4.23
N MET A 213 -15.40 11.40 -3.95
CA MET A 213 -14.04 11.23 -4.45
C MET A 213 -14.02 11.05 -5.98
N VAL A 214 -14.92 10.25 -6.53
CA VAL A 214 -15.07 10.10 -8.00
C VAL A 214 -15.42 11.43 -8.65
N ASP A 215 -16.32 12.22 -8.08
CA ASP A 215 -16.67 13.54 -8.59
C ASP A 215 -15.46 14.48 -8.58
N THR A 216 -14.61 14.42 -7.55
CA THR A 216 -13.33 15.14 -7.52
C THR A 216 -12.46 14.74 -8.71
N LEU A 217 -12.27 13.43 -8.96
CA LEU A 217 -11.52 12.94 -10.13
C LEU A 217 -12.09 13.47 -11.46
N ARG A 218 -13.42 13.46 -11.61
CA ARG A 218 -14.08 13.96 -12.83
C ARG A 218 -13.91 15.46 -13.00
N GLN A 219 -14.03 16.25 -11.93
CA GLN A 219 -13.83 17.70 -11.94
C GLN A 219 -12.40 18.07 -12.36
N ASP A 220 -11.41 17.25 -12.01
CA ASP A 220 -10.01 17.43 -12.43
C ASP A 220 -9.65 16.81 -13.80
N GLY A 221 -10.66 16.30 -14.52
CA GLY A 221 -10.52 15.84 -15.91
C GLY A 221 -10.08 14.38 -16.05
N VAL A 222 -10.19 13.57 -15.01
CA VAL A 222 -9.96 12.12 -15.11
C VAL A 222 -11.20 11.45 -15.68
N GLU A 223 -11.19 11.15 -16.96
CA GLU A 223 -12.29 10.42 -17.64
C GLU A 223 -12.16 8.89 -17.55
N ALA A 224 -11.01 8.41 -17.08
CA ALA A 224 -10.70 6.99 -16.99
C ALA A 224 -11.70 6.20 -16.12
N PRO A 225 -11.93 4.91 -16.44
CA PRO A 225 -12.71 4.04 -15.58
C PRO A 225 -12.09 3.93 -14.18
N VAL A 226 -12.95 3.94 -13.17
CA VAL A 226 -12.59 3.70 -11.77
C VAL A 226 -12.97 2.27 -11.41
N TYR A 227 -11.97 1.42 -11.20
CA TYR A 227 -12.18 0.04 -10.79
C TYR A 227 -12.23 -0.03 -9.27
N ILE A 228 -13.39 -0.41 -8.73
CA ILE A 228 -13.60 -0.56 -7.29
C ILE A 228 -13.42 -2.02 -6.88
N SER A 229 -12.40 -2.30 -6.08
CA SER A 229 -12.21 -3.63 -5.49
C SER A 229 -13.23 -3.93 -4.41
N ILE A 230 -13.48 -5.23 -4.22
CA ILE A 230 -14.06 -5.74 -2.98
C ILE A 230 -12.89 -6.07 -2.04
N ALA A 231 -12.76 -5.24 -1.01
CA ALA A 231 -11.66 -5.27 -0.06
C ALA A 231 -12.18 -4.82 1.30
N SER A 232 -12.63 -5.78 2.11
CA SER A 232 -13.13 -5.53 3.47
C SER A 232 -12.47 -6.43 4.51
N LYS A 233 -11.74 -7.46 4.08
CA LYS A 233 -11.14 -8.49 4.92
C LYS A 233 -9.79 -8.06 5.51
N CYS A 234 -9.75 -7.93 6.84
CA CYS A 234 -8.54 -7.83 7.66
C CYS A 234 -8.79 -8.63 8.94
N LEU A 235 -8.01 -9.71 9.17
CA LEU A 235 -8.35 -10.76 10.15
C LEU A 235 -7.56 -10.75 11.46
N GLU A 236 -6.78 -9.70 11.70
CA GLU A 236 -5.95 -9.56 12.90
C GLU A 236 -6.31 -8.25 13.64
N PRO A 237 -6.83 -8.33 14.90
CA PRO A 237 -7.17 -7.14 15.68
C PRO A 237 -6.02 -6.17 15.91
N SER A 238 -4.77 -6.64 15.98
CA SER A 238 -3.60 -5.75 16.07
C SER A 238 -3.35 -4.95 14.79
N ASN A 239 -3.88 -5.41 13.66
CA ASN A 239 -3.96 -4.68 12.39
C ASN A 239 -5.27 -3.88 12.25
N GLY A 240 -6.07 -3.81 13.32
CA GLY A 240 -7.36 -3.13 13.36
C GLY A 240 -8.53 -3.98 12.84
N GLY A 241 -8.31 -5.23 12.46
CA GLY A 241 -9.32 -6.11 11.87
C GLY A 241 -10.23 -6.84 12.86
N PHE A 242 -11.02 -7.78 12.34
CA PHE A 242 -11.87 -8.70 13.13
C PHE A 242 -11.26 -10.09 13.14
N LYS A 243 -11.41 -10.86 14.23
CA LYS A 243 -10.90 -12.25 14.27
C LYS A 243 -11.57 -13.19 13.27
N GLU A 244 -12.74 -12.82 12.78
CA GLU A 244 -13.53 -13.62 11.85
C GLU A 244 -13.91 -12.77 10.64
N HIS A 245 -13.93 -13.40 9.47
CA HIS A 245 -14.36 -12.75 8.24
C HIS A 245 -15.89 -12.58 8.23
N ILE A 246 -16.36 -11.44 7.75
CA ILE A 246 -17.78 -11.11 7.61
C ILE A 246 -18.06 -10.90 6.11
N PRO A 247 -18.44 -11.95 5.34
CA PRO A 247 -18.57 -11.86 3.88
C PRO A 247 -19.65 -10.88 3.42
N ASP A 248 -20.82 -10.91 4.06
CA ASP A 248 -21.88 -9.92 3.82
C ASP A 248 -21.82 -8.83 4.88
N ASN A 249 -21.25 -7.69 4.49
CA ASN A 249 -21.18 -6.51 5.33
C ASN A 249 -21.54 -5.25 4.53
N ALA A 250 -21.70 -4.14 5.25
CA ALA A 250 -22.12 -2.86 4.65
C ALA A 250 -21.17 -2.38 3.54
N ILE A 251 -19.85 -2.61 3.70
CA ILE A 251 -18.83 -2.16 2.76
C ILE A 251 -18.82 -3.02 1.49
N VAL A 252 -18.89 -4.34 1.64
CA VAL A 252 -19.02 -5.27 0.49
C VAL A 252 -20.28 -4.97 -0.32
N ARG A 253 -21.43 -4.75 0.36
CA ARG A 253 -22.67 -4.35 -0.31
C ARG A 253 -22.54 -3.02 -1.06
N ALA A 254 -21.86 -2.03 -0.47
CA ALA A 254 -21.59 -0.76 -1.13
C ALA A 254 -20.67 -0.91 -2.36
N GLN A 255 -19.55 -1.63 -2.23
CA GLN A 255 -18.60 -1.89 -3.31
C GLN A 255 -19.28 -2.60 -4.50
N LEU A 256 -20.09 -3.63 -4.22
CA LEU A 256 -20.88 -4.36 -5.22
C LEU A 256 -21.97 -3.51 -5.90
N ALA A 257 -22.59 -2.58 -5.16
CA ALA A 257 -23.60 -1.68 -5.73
C ALA A 257 -22.94 -0.63 -6.64
N LEU A 258 -21.83 -0.03 -6.19
CA LEU A 258 -21.07 0.98 -6.93
C LEU A 258 -20.53 0.44 -8.25
N SER A 259 -20.00 -0.79 -8.28
CA SER A 259 -19.50 -1.41 -9.52
C SER A 259 -20.58 -1.61 -10.60
N LYS A 260 -21.86 -1.58 -10.21
CA LYS A 260 -23.03 -1.73 -11.09
C LYS A 260 -23.78 -0.42 -11.32
N SER A 261 -23.31 0.69 -10.75
CA SER A 261 -24.04 1.96 -10.71
C SER A 261 -23.93 2.81 -11.98
N GLY A 262 -23.01 2.49 -12.90
CA GLY A 262 -22.65 3.35 -14.02
C GLY A 262 -21.54 4.36 -13.68
N HIS A 263 -21.58 5.57 -14.24
CA HIS A 263 -20.63 6.67 -13.92
C HIS A 263 -19.14 6.39 -14.23
N GLY A 264 -18.87 5.43 -15.13
CA GLY A 264 -17.50 4.99 -15.42
C GLY A 264 -16.86 4.24 -14.26
N ILE A 265 -17.66 3.69 -13.34
CA ILE A 265 -17.19 2.77 -12.30
C ILE A 265 -17.29 1.35 -12.84
N ARG A 266 -16.26 0.55 -12.63
CA ARG A 266 -16.14 -0.84 -13.09
C ARG A 266 -15.79 -1.76 -11.93
N GLU A 267 -16.08 -3.04 -12.10
CA GLU A 267 -15.69 -4.07 -11.14
C GLU A 267 -14.16 -4.19 -11.05
N GLY A 268 -13.61 -4.00 -9.86
CA GLY A 268 -12.22 -4.28 -9.53
C GLY A 268 -12.02 -5.70 -8.97
N VAL A 269 -10.81 -6.01 -8.52
CA VAL A 269 -10.51 -7.33 -7.95
C VAL A 269 -11.28 -7.55 -6.64
N ASN A 270 -11.97 -8.68 -6.52
CA ASN A 270 -12.54 -9.15 -5.26
C ASN A 270 -11.49 -9.90 -4.43
N SER A 271 -10.75 -9.16 -3.60
CA SER A 271 -9.69 -9.73 -2.77
C SER A 271 -10.20 -10.50 -1.56
N ASP A 272 -11.46 -10.29 -1.16
CA ASP A 272 -12.08 -11.00 -0.04
C ASP A 272 -12.37 -12.47 -0.41
N GLU A 273 -12.83 -12.69 -1.65
CA GLU A 273 -13.12 -14.01 -2.22
C GLU A 273 -11.86 -14.67 -2.81
N LEU A 274 -11.03 -13.91 -3.52
CA LEU A 274 -9.85 -14.45 -4.22
C LEU A 274 -8.77 -14.97 -3.27
N LEU A 275 -8.64 -14.37 -2.08
CA LEU A 275 -7.54 -14.61 -1.15
C LEU A 275 -7.99 -15.36 0.11
N ASP A 276 -7.22 -16.37 0.45
CA ASP A 276 -7.32 -17.10 1.71
C ASP A 276 -6.37 -16.53 2.78
N GLY A 277 -6.22 -17.22 3.91
CA GLY A 277 -5.34 -16.79 5.01
C GLY A 277 -3.86 -16.88 4.64
N GLU A 278 -3.45 -17.90 3.87
CA GLU A 278 -2.04 -18.09 3.47
C GLU A 278 -1.58 -17.02 2.48
N ASP A 279 -2.53 -16.41 1.75
CA ASP A 279 -2.27 -15.27 0.89
C ASP A 279 -2.05 -13.95 1.63
N ARG A 280 -2.20 -13.91 2.97
CA ARG A 280 -2.01 -12.72 3.81
C ARG A 280 -0.95 -13.01 4.88
N TYR A 281 0.12 -12.22 4.91
CA TYR A 281 1.28 -12.57 5.76
C TYR A 281 1.08 -12.26 7.25
N ASP A 282 0.09 -11.44 7.58
CA ASP A 282 -0.28 -11.04 8.94
C ASP A 282 -1.81 -11.05 9.12
N ASP A 283 -2.48 -11.96 8.40
CA ASP A 283 -3.93 -12.12 8.35
C ASP A 283 -4.69 -10.88 7.82
N CYS A 284 -3.99 -9.83 7.39
CA CYS A 284 -4.59 -8.60 6.86
C CYS A 284 -4.00 -8.17 5.52
N HIS A 285 -2.68 -8.09 5.41
CA HIS A 285 -1.97 -7.54 4.27
C HIS A 285 -1.53 -8.63 3.30
N ILE A 286 -1.62 -8.32 2.00
CA ILE A 286 -1.33 -9.25 0.91
C ILE A 286 0.14 -9.73 0.96
N GLY A 287 0.31 -11.04 1.07
CA GLY A 287 1.58 -11.76 0.98
C GLY A 287 1.92 -12.18 -0.46
N GLY A 288 2.87 -13.10 -0.62
CA GLY A 288 3.53 -13.31 -1.92
C GLY A 288 2.65 -14.07 -2.90
N THR A 289 2.03 -15.14 -2.44
CA THR A 289 1.04 -15.89 -3.22
C THR A 289 -0.17 -15.01 -3.52
N GLY A 290 -0.60 -14.20 -2.56
CA GLY A 290 -1.66 -13.22 -2.73
C GLY A 290 -1.32 -12.19 -3.81
N ALA A 291 -0.11 -11.63 -3.80
CA ALA A 291 0.39 -10.66 -4.79
C ALA A 291 0.32 -11.23 -6.22
N GLU A 292 0.68 -12.50 -6.42
CA GLU A 292 0.54 -13.15 -7.72
C GLU A 292 -0.93 -13.34 -8.14
N LYS A 293 -1.82 -13.72 -7.20
CA LYS A 293 -3.25 -13.89 -7.48
C LYS A 293 -3.88 -12.55 -7.87
N VAL A 294 -3.69 -11.50 -7.06
CA VAL A 294 -4.30 -10.19 -7.31
C VAL A 294 -3.72 -9.51 -8.56
N SER A 295 -2.41 -9.62 -8.81
CA SER A 295 -1.81 -9.02 -10.02
C SER A 295 -2.32 -9.68 -11.30
N ARG A 296 -2.52 -11.01 -11.31
CA ARG A 296 -3.16 -11.71 -12.44
C ARG A 296 -4.63 -11.31 -12.59
N ALA A 297 -5.37 -11.20 -11.49
CA ALA A 297 -6.77 -10.78 -11.54
C ALA A 297 -6.93 -9.36 -12.10
N TRP A 298 -6.11 -8.41 -11.65
CA TRP A 298 -6.06 -7.05 -12.19
C TRP A 298 -5.70 -7.03 -13.68
N MET A 299 -4.68 -7.80 -14.09
CA MET A 299 -4.29 -7.90 -15.49
C MET A 299 -5.47 -8.37 -16.36
N ASN A 300 -6.24 -9.36 -15.91
CA ASN A 300 -7.38 -9.88 -16.67
C ASN A 300 -8.49 -8.83 -16.83
N LEU A 301 -8.78 -8.05 -15.78
CA LEU A 301 -9.75 -6.94 -15.84
C LEU A 301 -9.30 -5.87 -16.84
N LEU A 302 -8.05 -5.43 -16.75
CA LEU A 302 -7.48 -4.42 -17.64
C LEU A 302 -7.31 -4.91 -19.10
N ARG A 303 -7.29 -6.22 -19.32
CA ARG A 303 -7.33 -6.83 -20.65
C ARG A 303 -8.71 -6.79 -21.28
N GLY A 304 -9.75 -7.13 -20.51
CA GLY A 304 -11.13 -7.22 -21.02
C GLY A 304 -11.63 -5.93 -21.64
N ASP A 305 -11.21 -4.78 -21.10
CA ASP A 305 -11.75 -3.48 -21.50
C ASP A 305 -11.15 -2.89 -22.78
N VAL A 306 -9.90 -3.23 -23.13
CA VAL A 306 -9.30 -2.81 -24.41
C VAL A 306 -10.02 -3.46 -25.60
N TYR A 307 -10.48 -4.70 -25.44
CA TYR A 307 -11.25 -5.37 -26.49
C TYR A 307 -12.62 -4.71 -26.71
N LEU A 308 -13.29 -4.28 -25.65
CA LEU A 308 -14.60 -3.62 -25.73
C LEU A 308 -14.50 -2.24 -26.39
N GLU A 309 -13.45 -1.46 -26.11
CA GLU A 309 -13.22 -0.17 -26.76
C GLU A 309 -12.78 -0.29 -28.23
N SER A 310 -12.02 -1.33 -28.59
CA SER A 310 -11.63 -1.59 -30.00
C SER A 310 -12.76 -2.13 -30.90
N SER A 311 -13.89 -2.50 -30.31
CA SER A 311 -15.05 -3.11 -30.98
C SER A 311 -16.24 -2.17 -31.17
N ARG A 312 -16.08 -0.90 -30.78
CA ARG A 312 -17.03 0.20 -31.00
C ARG A 312 -16.49 1.16 -32.05
#